data_AF-A0A7L6ARY0-F1
#
_entry.id   AF-A0A7L6ARY0-F1
#
_cell.length_a   1.000
_cell.length_b   1.000
_cell.length_c   1.000
_cell.angle_alpha   90.00
_cell.angle_beta   90.00
_cell.angle_gamma   90.00
#
_symmetry.space_group_name_H-M   'P 1'
#
loop_
_entity.id
_entity.type
_entity.pdbx_description
1 polymer ?
#
loop_
_entity_poly.entity_id
_entity_poly.type
_entity_poly.pdbx_seq_one_letter_code
_entity_poly.pdbx_strand_id
1 'polypeptide(L)' 'MPEMQATLFDFPTVIAVAEAQLRADRLQGRVNLVSGNYLKDALPPGHDLALLSAITHQHPRGK' A
#
# COMPACT_ATOMS: atom_id res chain seq x y z
N MET A 1 10.58 9.49 -11.13
CA MET A 1 9.73 10.36 -11.96
C MET A 1 8.89 11.24 -11.04
N PRO A 2 8.92 12.58 -11.18
CA PRO A 2 8.19 13.51 -10.31
C PRO A 2 6.66 13.36 -10.36
N GLU A 3 6.14 12.70 -11.39
CA GLU A 3 4.70 12.53 -11.67
C GLU A 3 4.11 11.18 -11.23
N MET A 4 4.93 10.29 -10.63
CA MET A 4 4.46 8.96 -10.24
C MET A 4 3.28 9.05 -9.28
N GLN A 5 2.21 8.31 -9.57
CA GLN A 5 1.06 8.10 -8.69
C GLN A 5 1.15 6.69 -8.09
N ALA A 6 0.65 6.52 -6.87
CA ALA A 6 0.67 5.25 -6.19
C ALA A 6 -0.67 4.95 -5.51
N THR A 7 -0.92 3.68 -5.24
CA THR A 7 -1.97 3.25 -4.32
C THR A 7 -1.31 2.41 -3.23
N LEU A 8 -1.47 2.84 -1.97
CA LEU A 8 -1.10 2.03 -0.83
C LEU A 8 -2.31 1.21 -0.41
N PHE A 9 -2.15 -0.12 -0.45
CA PHE A 9 -3.17 -1.07 -0.06
C PHE A 9 -2.68 -1.88 1.14
N ASP A 10 -3.33 -1.69 2.29
CA ASP A 10 -2.96 -2.36 3.54
C ASP A 10 -4.15 -2.38 4.52
N PHE A 11 -3.96 -2.95 5.71
CA PHE A 11 -4.99 -2.97 6.74
C PHE A 11 -5.42 -1.56 7.16
N PRO A 12 -6.69 -1.39 7.60
CA PRO A 12 -7.20 -0.09 8.04
C PRO A 12 -6.32 0.64 9.06
N THR A 13 -5.71 -0.12 10.00
CA THR A 13 -4.81 0.42 11.01
C THR A 13 -3.51 0.96 10.41
N VAL A 14 -2.96 0.30 9.38
CA VAL A 14 -1.76 0.75 8.66
C VAL A 14 -2.08 1.97 7.81
N ILE A 15 -3.23 1.97 7.14
CA ILE A 15 -3.70 3.12 6.33
C ILE A 15 -3.78 4.40 7.16
N ALA A 16 -4.29 4.34 8.41
CA ALA A 16 -4.35 5.50 9.29
C ALA A 16 -2.95 6.08 9.61
N VAL A 17 -1.96 5.23 9.82
CA VAL A 17 -0.56 5.65 10.06
C VAL A 17 0.04 6.25 8.78
N ALA A 18 -0.18 5.62 7.63
CA ALA A 18 0.31 6.10 6.35
C ALA A 18 -0.29 7.46 5.97
N GLU A 19 -1.58 7.69 6.25
CA GLU A 19 -2.22 8.97 6.00
C GLU A 19 -1.54 10.10 6.78
N ALA A 20 -1.25 9.87 8.07
CA ALA A 20 -0.56 10.85 8.90
C ALA A 20 0.85 11.18 8.35
N GLN A 21 1.59 10.16 7.92
CA GLN A 21 2.92 10.33 7.35
C GLN A 21 2.89 11.08 6.01
N LEU A 22 2.00 10.69 5.09
CA LEU A 22 1.85 11.35 3.79
C LEU A 22 1.45 12.81 3.93
N ARG A 23 0.65 13.14 4.94
CA ARG A 23 0.27 14.52 5.25
C ARG A 23 1.48 15.34 5.74
N ALA A 24 2.31 14.76 6.60
CA ALA A 24 3.55 15.40 7.06
C ALA A 24 4.51 15.68 5.90
N ASP A 25 4.58 14.76 4.94
CA ASP A 25 5.47 14.84 3.77
C ASP A 25 4.86 15.61 2.58
N ARG A 26 3.61 16.10 2.70
CA ARG A 26 2.84 16.81 1.66
C ARG A 26 2.63 15.99 0.37
N LEU A 27 2.48 14.68 0.52
CA LEU A 27 2.33 13.72 -0.59
C LEU A 27 0.88 13.23 -0.81
N GLN A 28 -0.08 13.70 -0.02
CA GLN A 28 -1.47 13.22 -0.06
C GLN A 28 -2.16 13.35 -1.43
N GLY A 29 -1.72 14.27 -2.30
CA GLY A 29 -2.30 14.45 -3.64
C GLY A 29 -1.84 13.41 -4.67
N ARG A 30 -0.89 12.53 -4.32
CA ARG A 30 -0.26 11.60 -5.28
C ARG A 30 -0.40 10.13 -4.89
N VAL A 31 -0.90 9.86 -3.69
CA VAL A 31 -1.04 8.50 -3.15
C VAL A 31 -2.49 8.28 -2.76
N ASN A 32 -3.15 7.33 -3.42
CA ASN A 32 -4.45 6.84 -3.02
C ASN A 32 -4.28 5.83 -1.88
N LEU A 33 -5.14 5.92 -0.86
CA LEU A 33 -5.12 5.01 0.29
C LEU A 33 -6.33 4.10 0.23
N VAL A 34 -6.10 2.80 0.15
CA VAL A 34 -7.17 1.79 0.08
C VAL A 34 -6.95 0.78 1.20
N SER A 35 -7.96 0.59 2.03
CA SER A 35 -7.88 -0.42 3.09
C SER A 35 -8.34 -1.79 2.59
N GLY A 36 -7.67 -2.84 3.06
CA GLY A 36 -8.07 -4.23 2.81
C GLY A 36 -7.05 -5.25 3.27
N ASN A 37 -7.31 -6.51 2.95
CA ASN A 37 -6.47 -7.66 3.27
C ASN A 37 -6.02 -8.34 1.98
N TYR A 38 -4.74 -8.23 1.64
CA TYR A 38 -4.18 -8.81 0.40
C TYR A 38 -4.30 -10.34 0.30
N LEU A 39 -4.56 -11.05 1.40
CA LEU A 39 -4.78 -12.50 1.39
C LEU A 39 -6.21 -12.90 1.02
N LYS A 40 -7.17 -11.95 1.04
CA LYS A 40 -8.60 -12.23 0.89
C LYS A 40 -9.26 -11.38 -0.20
N ASP A 41 -8.82 -10.14 -0.31
CA ASP A 41 -9.44 -9.14 -1.15
C ASP A 41 -8.70 -9.01 -2.48
N ALA A 42 -9.44 -8.64 -3.52
CA ALA A 42 -8.85 -8.31 -4.81
C ALA A 42 -7.98 -7.04 -4.68
N LEU A 43 -6.83 -7.03 -5.35
CA LEU A 43 -6.00 -5.83 -5.42
C LEU A 43 -6.69 -4.76 -6.28
N PRO A 44 -6.51 -3.46 -5.95
CA PRO A 44 -7.01 -2.37 -6.77
C PRO A 44 -6.51 -2.51 -8.22
N PRO A 45 -7.40 -2.40 -9.24
CA PRO A 45 -7.00 -2.53 -10.64
C PRO A 45 -6.43 -1.23 -11.20
N GLY A 46 -5.83 -1.31 -12.39
CA GLY A 46 -5.40 -0.12 -13.16
C GLY A 46 -3.94 0.28 -12.95
N HIS A 47 -3.14 -0.55 -12.27
CA HIS A 47 -1.72 -0.32 -12.04
C HIS A 47 -0.84 -1.10 -13.02
N ASP A 48 0.18 -0.41 -13.50
CA ASP A 48 1.22 -0.89 -14.41
C ASP A 48 2.39 -1.58 -13.66
N LEU A 49 2.45 -1.42 -12.33
CA LEU A 49 3.39 -2.10 -11.44
C LEU A 49 2.76 -2.41 -10.07
N ALA A 50 3.05 -3.59 -9.53
CA ALA A 50 2.76 -3.93 -8.13
C ALA A 50 4.08 -4.10 -7.35
N LEU A 51 4.21 -3.38 -6.23
CA LEU A 51 5.33 -3.51 -5.30
C LEU A 51 4.86 -4.19 -4.01
N LEU A 52 5.39 -5.37 -3.71
CA LEU A 52 5.17 -6.05 -2.44
C LEU A 52 6.36 -5.75 -1.52
N SER A 53 6.18 -4.80 -0.61
CA SER A 53 7.22 -4.41 0.35
C SER A 53 7.08 -5.18 1.66
N ALA A 54 8.19 -5.67 2.22
CA ALA A 54 8.28 -6.34 3.53
C ALA A 54 7.42 -7.60 3.75
N ILE A 55 6.65 -8.09 2.76
CA ILE A 55 5.84 -9.31 2.85
C ILE A 55 6.72 -10.59 2.87
N THR A 56 7.95 -10.53 2.36
CA THR A 56 8.86 -11.68 2.20
C THR A 56 9.47 -12.21 3.51
N HIS A 57 9.29 -11.54 4.65
CA HIS A 57 9.81 -11.98 5.96
C HIS A 57 8.72 -12.56 6.88
N GLN A 58 7.45 -12.60 6.46
CA GLN A 58 6.30 -12.93 7.30
C GLN A 58 5.69 -14.32 7.03
N HIS A 59 6.10 -15.03 5.96
CA HIS A 59 5.66 -16.40 5.71
C HIS A 59 6.75 -17.39 6.14
N PRO A 60 6.50 -18.26 7.15
CA PRO A 60 7.33 -19.44 7.30
C PRO A 60 7.23 -20.25 6.01
N ARG A 61 8.37 -20.76 5.52
CA ARG A 61 8.35 -21.70 4.40
C ARG A 61 7.46 -22.87 4.85
N GLY A 62 6.49 -23.23 4.01
CA GLY A 62 5.71 -24.45 4.19
C GLY A 62 6.66 -25.62 4.47
N LYS A 63 6.21 -26.49 5.37
CA LYS A 63 6.92 -27.66 5.88
C LYS A 63 7.65 -28.45 4.81
#